data_AF-X1BAE6-F1
#
_entry.id   AF-X1BAE6-F1
#
_cell.length_a   1.000
_cell.length_b   1.000
_cell.length_c   1.000
_cell.angle_alpha   90.00
_cell.angle_beta   90.00
_cell.angle_gamma   90.00
#
_symmetry.space_group_name_H-M   'P 1'
#
loop_
_entity.id
_entity.type
_entity.pdbx_description
1 polymer ?
#
loop_
_entity_poly.entity_id
_entity_poly.type
_entity_poly.pdbx_seq_one_letter_code
_entity_poly.pdbx_strand_id
1 'polypeptide(L)'
;GQKFELAAFWRDKLEDIDHATDRQHVLMSHEENKDIVGFFNNEKYMAMVIIHIRESRIINKSSFTFDLREKLIQKKEILNSILEQYYQNFKSQLPDIVIIPEMNKRFRILYAFLKDINEEIQLKTPSSENEISLLRIANKNAKVMVEQQVQMEEIKMNDAEFREKLLKESIIPNYISDIIEKYKNLYNELLQNSKKRIAEIGARRFPSSGQKFNVMTHCHSSLVTGILLEAKRQGKDFKVINTETQPRLQGRKTAKKLLNANIEVIHVVDSAMRWAVRHYQVNMIIIGADSITSEGTIINKIG
;
A
#
# COMPACT_ATOMS: atom_id res chain seq x y z
N GLY A 1 22.69 -11.34 39.67
CA GLY A 1 21.34 -11.90 39.89
C GLY A 1 20.41 -11.51 38.77
N GLN A 2 19.71 -10.39 38.89
CA GLN A 2 18.55 -10.02 38.05
C GLN A 2 18.79 -9.86 36.53
N LYS A 3 20.00 -9.50 36.07
CA LYS A 3 20.29 -9.38 34.62
C LYS A 3 20.49 -10.73 33.91
N PHE A 4 20.80 -11.80 34.66
CA PHE A 4 20.96 -13.14 34.10
C PHE A 4 19.62 -13.87 34.00
N GLU A 5 18.70 -13.63 34.94
CA GLU A 5 17.34 -14.19 34.90
C GLU A 5 16.50 -13.60 33.75
N LEU A 6 16.64 -12.30 33.48
CA LEU A 6 15.95 -11.66 32.36
C LEU A 6 16.50 -12.15 31.01
N ALA A 7 17.80 -12.40 30.92
CA ALA A 7 18.42 -12.96 29.72
C ALA A 7 18.03 -14.44 29.50
N ALA A 8 17.91 -15.24 30.57
CA ALA A 8 17.38 -16.59 30.50
C ALA A 8 15.91 -16.59 30.07
N PHE A 9 15.08 -15.70 30.63
CA PHE A 9 13.68 -15.56 30.23
C PHE A 9 13.50 -15.20 28.75
N TRP A 10 14.32 -14.30 28.21
CA TRP A 10 14.27 -13.95 26.78
C TRP A 10 14.88 -15.03 25.88
N ARG A 11 15.90 -15.78 26.34
CA ARG A 11 16.46 -16.93 25.64
C ARG A 11 15.44 -18.06 25.56
N ASP A 12 14.78 -18.40 26.66
CA ASP A 12 13.80 -19.48 26.72
C ASP A 12 12.53 -19.10 25.90
N LYS A 13 12.14 -17.80 25.89
CA LYS A 13 11.13 -17.24 24.96
C LYS A 13 11.54 -17.31 23.48
N LEU A 14 12.84 -17.22 23.17
CA LEU A 14 13.37 -17.32 21.82
C LEU A 14 13.50 -18.78 21.38
N GLU A 15 13.86 -19.70 22.29
CA GLU A 15 13.84 -21.14 22.07
C GLU A 15 12.40 -21.67 21.88
N ASP A 16 11.40 -21.16 22.62
CA ASP A 16 9.99 -21.50 22.39
C ASP A 16 9.47 -21.03 21.01
N ILE A 17 10.04 -19.94 20.47
CA ILE A 17 9.70 -19.43 19.14
C ILE A 17 10.45 -20.22 18.05
N ASP A 18 11.71 -20.61 18.28
CA ASP A 18 12.46 -21.46 17.34
C ASP A 18 11.93 -22.90 17.33
N HIS A 19 11.51 -23.46 18.48
CA HIS A 19 10.89 -24.78 18.57
C HIS A 19 9.46 -24.83 18.01
N ALA A 20 8.77 -23.70 17.85
CA ALA A 20 7.52 -23.65 17.09
C ALA A 20 7.73 -23.72 15.56
N THR A 21 8.98 -23.57 15.09
CA THR A 21 9.29 -23.49 13.65
C THR A 21 10.04 -24.69 13.10
N ASP A 22 10.40 -25.69 13.92
CA ASP A 22 11.02 -26.92 13.41
C ASP A 22 10.45 -28.20 14.03
N ARG A 23 9.81 -28.97 13.14
CA ARG A 23 9.29 -30.35 13.23
C ARG A 23 7.91 -30.56 13.84
N GLN A 24 6.96 -30.79 12.95
CA GLN A 24 6.47 -32.15 12.74
C GLN A 24 6.18 -32.39 11.24
N HIS A 25 7.12 -33.07 10.58
CA HIS A 25 6.81 -33.86 9.39
C HIS A 25 5.91 -35.01 9.86
N VAL A 26 4.59 -34.85 9.72
CA VAL A 26 3.65 -35.96 9.82
C VAL A 26 2.60 -35.77 8.71
N LEU A 27 2.73 -36.62 7.68
CA LEU A 27 1.70 -37.06 6.75
C LEU A 27 0.95 -35.99 5.93
N MET A 28 1.36 -35.90 4.66
CA MET A 28 0.59 -35.52 3.48
C MET A 28 -0.78 -34.82 3.73
N SER A 29 -0.76 -33.49 3.68
CA SER A 29 -1.86 -32.69 3.16
C SER A 29 -1.22 -31.60 2.29
N HIS A 30 -1.51 -31.56 0.99
CA HIS A 30 -1.06 -30.43 0.16
C HIS A 30 -1.59 -29.13 0.78
N GLU A 31 -0.72 -28.16 1.04
CA GLU A 31 -1.15 -26.80 1.38
C GLU A 31 -1.76 -26.17 0.13
N GLU A 32 -3.10 -26.09 0.10
CA GLU A 32 -3.82 -25.60 -1.06
C GLU A 32 -3.58 -24.09 -1.27
N ASN A 33 -3.23 -23.73 -2.49
CA ASN A 33 -3.17 -22.35 -2.96
C ASN A 33 -4.59 -21.82 -3.14
N LYS A 34 -4.90 -20.67 -2.54
CA LYS A 34 -6.25 -20.11 -2.53
C LYS A 34 -6.27 -18.67 -2.99
N ASP A 35 -7.29 -18.29 -3.74
CA ASP A 35 -7.62 -16.89 -4.00
C ASP A 35 -8.97 -16.56 -3.36
N ILE A 36 -9.01 -15.56 -2.48
CA ILE A 36 -10.25 -15.09 -1.85
C ILE A 36 -10.71 -13.83 -2.56
N VAL A 37 -11.86 -13.92 -3.23
CA VAL A 37 -12.43 -12.86 -4.05
C VAL A 37 -13.54 -12.15 -3.29
N GLY A 38 -13.26 -10.94 -2.82
CA GLY A 38 -14.27 -10.02 -2.31
C GLY A 38 -14.67 -9.00 -3.37
N PHE A 39 -15.93 -8.57 -3.35
CA PHE A 39 -16.40 -7.51 -4.21
C PHE A 39 -17.48 -6.69 -3.53
N PHE A 40 -17.66 -5.46 -4.01
CA PHE A 40 -18.75 -4.58 -3.60
C PHE A 40 -19.14 -3.74 -4.80
N ASN A 41 -20.44 -3.50 -4.99
CA ASN A 41 -20.93 -2.61 -6.01
C ASN A 41 -22.09 -1.77 -5.50
N ASN A 42 -22.20 -0.56 -6.03
CA ASN A 42 -23.41 0.25 -5.95
C ASN A 42 -23.98 0.43 -7.37
N GLU A 43 -24.79 1.46 -7.59
CA GLU A 43 -25.38 1.71 -8.92
C GLU A 43 -24.38 2.20 -9.97
N LYS A 44 -23.31 2.88 -9.54
CA LYS A 44 -22.34 3.58 -10.41
C LYS A 44 -21.02 2.83 -10.54
N TYR A 45 -20.54 2.22 -9.46
CA TYR A 45 -19.20 1.65 -9.37
C TYR A 45 -19.22 0.26 -8.75
N MET A 46 -18.25 -0.55 -9.17
CA MET A 46 -17.91 -1.84 -8.57
C MET A 46 -16.43 -1.84 -8.22
N ALA A 47 -16.07 -2.45 -7.09
CA ALA A 47 -14.70 -2.80 -6.79
C ALA A 47 -14.60 -4.31 -6.50
N MET A 48 -13.45 -4.86 -6.85
CA MET A 48 -13.10 -6.25 -6.62
C MET A 48 -11.72 -6.31 -5.98
N VAL A 49 -11.59 -7.15 -4.96
CA VAL A 49 -10.36 -7.37 -4.20
C VAL A 49 -10.10 -8.87 -4.19
N ILE A 50 -8.90 -9.28 -4.62
CA ILE A 50 -8.48 -10.68 -4.60
C ILE A 50 -7.30 -10.80 -3.63
N ILE A 51 -7.43 -11.61 -2.59
CA ILE A 51 -6.35 -11.94 -1.66
C ILE A 51 -5.73 -13.27 -2.11
N HIS A 52 -4.45 -13.26 -2.42
CA HIS A 52 -3.71 -14.42 -2.91
C HIS A 52 -3.02 -15.12 -1.76
N ILE A 53 -3.36 -16.39 -1.54
CA ILE A 53 -2.80 -17.26 -0.52
C ILE A 53 -2.02 -18.38 -1.22
N ARG A 54 -0.74 -18.52 -0.90
CA ARG A 54 0.11 -19.63 -1.36
C ARG A 54 0.84 -20.20 -0.15
N GLU A 55 0.96 -21.52 -0.06
CA GLU A 55 1.62 -22.19 1.08
C GLU A 55 1.11 -21.64 2.44
N SER A 56 -0.22 -21.58 2.58
CA SER A 56 -0.94 -21.06 3.76
C SER A 56 -0.66 -19.59 4.14
N ARG A 57 0.03 -18.81 3.30
CA ARG A 57 0.40 -17.42 3.57
C ARG A 57 -0.18 -16.45 2.56
N ILE A 58 -0.58 -15.27 3.00
CA ILE A 58 -0.98 -14.18 2.10
C ILE A 58 0.27 -13.66 1.40
N ILE A 59 0.37 -13.87 0.09
CA ILE A 59 1.52 -13.43 -0.71
C ILE A 59 1.27 -12.11 -1.43
N ASN A 60 0.01 -11.78 -1.73
CA ASN A 60 -0.34 -10.60 -2.51
C ASN A 60 -1.83 -10.24 -2.35
N LYS A 61 -2.19 -9.03 -2.75
CA LYS A 61 -3.57 -8.56 -2.87
C LYS A 61 -3.73 -7.75 -4.17
N SER A 62 -4.58 -8.23 -5.07
CA SER A 62 -5.01 -7.50 -6.27
C SER A 62 -6.27 -6.69 -5.97
N SER A 63 -6.43 -5.51 -6.58
CA SER A 63 -7.58 -4.65 -6.36
C SER A 63 -7.93 -3.83 -7.60
N PHE A 64 -9.21 -3.78 -7.93
CA PHE A 64 -9.72 -3.18 -9.17
C PHE A 64 -11.00 -2.39 -8.88
N THR A 65 -11.18 -1.28 -9.60
CA THR A 65 -12.41 -0.46 -9.57
C THR A 65 -12.92 -0.30 -11.00
N PHE A 66 -14.24 -0.38 -11.19
CA PHE A 66 -14.90 -0.34 -12.48
C PHE A 66 -16.08 0.64 -12.44
N ASP A 67 -16.20 1.47 -13.47
CA ASP A 67 -17.43 2.24 -13.73
C ASP A 67 -18.46 1.34 -14.41
N LEU A 68 -19.65 1.27 -13.83
CA LEU A 68 -20.76 0.44 -14.31
C LEU A 68 -21.66 1.18 -15.30
N ARG A 69 -21.49 2.49 -15.48
CA ARG A 69 -22.33 3.31 -16.38
C ARG A 69 -21.91 3.19 -17.84
N GLU A 70 -20.61 3.02 -18.10
CA GLU A 70 -20.06 2.91 -19.46
C GLU A 70 -20.21 1.50 -20.06
N LYS A 71 -20.63 0.51 -19.27
CA LYS A 71 -20.76 -0.87 -19.72
C LYS A 71 -22.23 -1.20 -19.99
N LEU A 72 -22.60 -1.31 -21.27
CA LEU A 72 -23.90 -1.79 -21.78
C LEU A 72 -24.29 -3.22 -21.33
N ILE A 73 -23.42 -3.89 -20.58
CA ILE A 73 -23.63 -5.25 -20.07
C ILE A 73 -24.54 -5.15 -18.84
N GLN A 74 -25.57 -6.00 -18.76
CA GLN A 74 -26.42 -6.07 -17.58
C GLN A 74 -25.55 -6.15 -16.32
N LYS A 75 -25.77 -5.24 -15.35
CA LYS A 75 -25.04 -5.11 -14.07
C LYS A 75 -24.72 -6.42 -13.35
N LYS A 76 -25.44 -7.50 -13.69
CA LYS A 76 -25.42 -8.84 -13.12
C LYS A 76 -24.34 -9.79 -13.69
N GLU A 77 -23.74 -9.52 -14.86
CA GLU A 77 -22.75 -10.41 -15.51
C GLU A 77 -21.30 -9.89 -15.47
N ILE A 78 -21.11 -8.62 -15.11
CA ILE A 78 -19.81 -7.94 -15.17
C ILE A 78 -18.75 -8.63 -14.31
N LEU A 79 -19.13 -9.19 -13.14
CA LEU A 79 -18.18 -9.86 -12.25
C LEU A 79 -17.55 -11.09 -12.87
N ASN A 80 -18.34 -11.91 -13.58
CA ASN A 80 -17.84 -13.13 -14.21
C ASN A 80 -16.83 -12.78 -15.30
N SER A 81 -17.18 -11.88 -16.21
CA SER A 81 -16.30 -11.47 -17.30
C SER A 81 -15.00 -10.84 -16.79
N ILE A 82 -15.05 -10.11 -15.67
CA ILE A 82 -13.84 -9.57 -15.03
C ILE A 82 -12.97 -10.68 -14.46
N LEU A 83 -13.56 -11.66 -13.76
CA LEU A 83 -12.81 -12.78 -13.19
C LEU A 83 -12.24 -13.69 -14.28
N GLU A 84 -12.98 -13.94 -15.35
CA GLU A 84 -12.50 -14.64 -16.55
C GLU A 84 -11.30 -13.89 -17.14
N GLN A 85 -11.45 -12.60 -17.45
CA GLN A 85 -10.35 -11.79 -17.98
C GLN A 85 -9.13 -11.75 -17.02
N TYR A 86 -9.38 -11.69 -15.71
CA TYR A 86 -8.33 -11.72 -14.71
C TYR A 86 -7.55 -13.04 -14.83
N TYR A 87 -8.21 -14.19 -14.65
CA TYR A 87 -7.56 -15.49 -14.65
C TYR A 87 -6.99 -15.92 -16.03
N GLN A 88 -7.53 -15.39 -17.14
CA GLN A 88 -6.93 -15.57 -18.48
C GLN A 88 -5.48 -15.09 -18.54
N ASN A 89 -5.12 -14.04 -17.80
CA ASN A 89 -3.77 -13.49 -17.77
C ASN A 89 -2.81 -14.26 -16.85
N PHE A 90 -3.30 -15.21 -16.05
CA PHE A 90 -2.53 -15.92 -15.02
C PHE A 90 -2.56 -17.45 -15.18
N LYS A 91 -2.64 -17.96 -16.42
CA LYS A 91 -2.73 -19.41 -16.71
C LYS A 91 -1.68 -20.28 -16.01
N SER A 92 -0.47 -19.76 -15.78
CA SER A 92 0.63 -20.48 -15.12
C SER A 92 0.69 -20.33 -13.59
N GLN A 93 -0.24 -19.59 -12.96
CA GLN A 93 -0.24 -19.30 -11.51
C GLN A 93 -1.64 -19.43 -10.88
N LEU A 94 -2.51 -20.22 -11.49
CA LEU A 94 -3.85 -20.46 -10.96
C LEU A 94 -3.80 -21.07 -9.55
N PRO A 95 -4.69 -20.64 -8.64
CA PRO A 95 -4.83 -21.29 -7.35
C PRO A 95 -5.49 -22.67 -7.50
N ASP A 96 -5.36 -23.50 -6.47
CA ASP A 96 -6.10 -24.76 -6.35
C ASP A 96 -7.57 -24.48 -6.03
N ILE A 97 -7.84 -23.38 -5.29
CA ILE A 97 -9.17 -22.99 -4.85
C ILE A 97 -9.42 -21.51 -5.07
N VAL A 98 -10.56 -21.17 -5.67
CA VAL A 98 -11.12 -19.82 -5.68
C VAL A 98 -12.29 -19.77 -4.70
N ILE A 99 -12.21 -18.85 -3.74
CA ILE A 99 -13.25 -18.62 -2.73
C ILE A 99 -14.04 -17.37 -3.10
N ILE A 100 -15.36 -17.53 -3.24
CA ILE A 100 -16.31 -16.47 -3.59
C ILE A 100 -17.37 -16.29 -2.50
N PRO A 101 -18.03 -15.12 -2.39
CA PRO A 101 -18.99 -14.85 -1.32
C PRO A 101 -20.23 -15.73 -1.36
N GLU A 102 -20.72 -16.04 -2.55
CA GLU A 102 -21.92 -16.85 -2.75
C GLU A 102 -21.78 -17.73 -4.00
N MET A 103 -22.24 -18.98 -3.91
CA MET A 103 -22.39 -19.82 -5.08
C MET A 103 -23.78 -19.60 -5.67
N ASN A 104 -23.83 -19.06 -6.89
CA ASN A 104 -25.08 -18.84 -7.61
C ASN A 104 -24.96 -19.39 -9.05
N LYS A 105 -26.07 -19.46 -9.79
CA LYS A 105 -26.08 -19.99 -11.18
C LYS A 105 -25.11 -19.25 -12.11
N ARG A 106 -24.70 -18.01 -11.78
CA ARG A 106 -23.81 -17.18 -12.60
C ARG A 106 -22.36 -17.63 -12.48
N PHE A 107 -21.91 -18.00 -11.29
CA PHE A 107 -20.55 -18.51 -11.09
C PHE A 107 -20.30 -19.88 -11.72
N ARG A 108 -21.33 -20.56 -12.23
CA ARG A 108 -21.19 -21.80 -13.00
C ARG A 108 -20.40 -21.61 -14.30
N ILE A 109 -20.57 -20.48 -14.98
CA ILE A 109 -19.85 -20.17 -16.23
C ILE A 109 -18.38 -19.94 -15.91
N LEU A 110 -18.09 -19.12 -14.91
CA LEU A 110 -16.72 -18.92 -14.42
C LEU A 110 -16.09 -20.25 -13.99
N TYR A 111 -16.82 -21.11 -13.28
CA TYR A 111 -16.30 -22.40 -12.85
C TYR A 111 -15.95 -23.31 -14.03
N ALA A 112 -16.83 -23.41 -15.02
CA ALA A 112 -16.58 -24.18 -16.24
C ALA A 112 -15.34 -23.66 -16.97
N PHE A 113 -15.24 -22.33 -17.14
CA PHE A 113 -14.08 -21.67 -17.73
C PHE A 113 -12.78 -21.96 -16.95
N LEU A 114 -12.81 -21.92 -15.63
CA LEU A 114 -11.65 -22.21 -14.80
C LEU A 114 -11.24 -23.69 -14.91
N LYS A 115 -12.21 -24.62 -14.96
CA LYS A 115 -11.97 -26.05 -15.16
C LYS A 115 -11.34 -26.36 -16.52
N ASP A 116 -11.67 -25.59 -17.57
CA ASP A 116 -11.03 -25.72 -18.88
C ASP A 116 -9.53 -25.34 -18.84
N ILE A 117 -9.10 -24.52 -17.88
CA ILE A 117 -7.67 -24.16 -17.69
C ILE A 117 -6.97 -25.10 -16.72
N ASN A 118 -7.62 -25.44 -15.60
CA ASN A 118 -7.11 -26.36 -14.59
C ASN A 118 -8.26 -27.29 -14.14
N GLU A 119 -8.20 -28.55 -14.58
CA GLU A 119 -9.23 -29.55 -14.27
C GLU A 119 -9.40 -29.81 -12.77
N GLU A 120 -8.39 -29.55 -11.94
CA GLU A 120 -8.43 -29.77 -10.49
C GLU A 120 -8.96 -28.55 -9.71
N ILE A 121 -9.10 -27.38 -10.33
CA ILE A 121 -9.47 -26.15 -9.62
C ILE A 121 -10.84 -26.25 -8.97
N GLN A 122 -10.97 -25.75 -7.74
CA GLN A 122 -12.25 -25.70 -7.03
C GLN A 122 -12.77 -24.26 -6.96
N LEU A 123 -14.08 -24.09 -7.10
CA LEU A 123 -14.76 -22.84 -6.81
C LEU A 123 -15.75 -23.09 -5.68
N LYS A 124 -15.57 -22.45 -4.53
CA LYS A 124 -16.43 -22.66 -3.36
C LYS A 124 -16.72 -21.38 -2.58
N THR A 125 -17.72 -21.46 -1.70
CA THR A 125 -17.95 -20.46 -0.65
C THR A 125 -17.01 -20.70 0.53
N PRO A 126 -16.72 -19.67 1.37
CA PRO A 126 -15.85 -19.85 2.52
C PRO A 126 -16.41 -20.90 3.49
N SER A 127 -15.53 -21.73 4.02
CA SER A 127 -15.86 -22.90 4.86
C SER A 127 -15.18 -22.86 6.23
N SER A 128 -14.07 -22.11 6.36
CA SER A 128 -13.39 -21.90 7.65
C SER A 128 -13.54 -20.47 8.16
N GLU A 129 -13.37 -20.28 9.47
CA GLU A 129 -13.43 -18.95 10.11
C GLU A 129 -12.38 -17.98 9.52
N ASN A 130 -11.21 -18.49 9.15
CA ASN A 130 -10.17 -17.72 8.47
C ASN A 130 -10.62 -17.26 7.09
N GLU A 131 -11.22 -18.15 6.28
CA GLU A 131 -11.75 -17.81 4.95
C GLU A 131 -12.88 -16.77 5.06
N ILE A 132 -13.78 -16.92 6.03
CA ILE A 132 -14.86 -15.97 6.32
C ILE A 132 -14.28 -14.60 6.69
N SER A 133 -13.29 -14.57 7.57
CA SER A 133 -12.66 -13.33 8.05
C SER A 133 -11.95 -12.59 6.92
N LEU A 134 -11.19 -13.30 6.08
CA LEU A 134 -10.48 -12.71 4.95
C LEU A 134 -11.45 -12.23 3.86
N LEU A 135 -12.52 -12.98 3.59
CA LEU A 135 -13.57 -12.55 2.68
C LEU A 135 -14.24 -11.26 3.16
N ARG A 136 -14.55 -11.17 4.47
CA ARG A 136 -15.11 -9.96 5.08
C ARG A 136 -14.17 -8.76 4.92
N ILE A 137 -12.86 -8.96 5.10
CA ILE A 137 -11.84 -7.92 4.88
C ILE A 137 -11.81 -7.51 3.40
N ALA A 138 -11.84 -8.46 2.47
CA ALA A 138 -11.84 -8.18 1.04
C ALA A 138 -13.08 -7.38 0.62
N ASN A 139 -14.28 -7.77 1.08
CA ASN A 139 -15.52 -7.04 0.83
C ASN A 139 -15.52 -5.64 1.44
N LYS A 140 -15.02 -5.48 2.67
CA LYS A 140 -14.89 -4.16 3.32
C LYS A 140 -13.95 -3.26 2.52
N ASN A 141 -12.83 -3.79 2.05
CA ASN A 141 -11.88 -3.04 1.23
C ASN A 141 -12.50 -2.63 -0.11
N ALA A 142 -13.23 -3.52 -0.78
CA ALA A 142 -13.97 -3.20 -2.00
C ALA A 142 -15.01 -2.09 -1.76
N LYS A 143 -15.73 -2.14 -0.63
CA LYS A 143 -16.70 -1.09 -0.26
C LYS A 143 -16.03 0.27 -0.12
N VAL A 144 -14.93 0.34 0.63
CA VAL A 144 -14.16 1.60 0.81
C VAL A 144 -13.67 2.13 -0.53
N MET A 145 -13.22 1.27 -1.45
CA MET A 145 -12.80 1.70 -2.79
C MET A 145 -13.94 2.33 -3.60
N VAL A 146 -15.15 1.76 -3.52
CA VAL A 146 -16.34 2.33 -4.19
C VAL A 146 -16.74 3.66 -3.54
N GLU A 147 -16.75 3.74 -2.21
CA GLU A 147 -17.07 4.98 -1.48
C GLU A 147 -16.07 6.10 -1.82
N GLN A 148 -14.78 5.78 -1.89
CA GLN A 148 -13.74 6.72 -2.31
C GLN A 148 -13.97 7.21 -3.74
N GLN A 149 -14.38 6.32 -4.64
CA GLN A 149 -14.66 6.70 -6.03
C GLN A 149 -15.86 7.64 -6.14
N VAL A 150 -16.92 7.41 -5.36
CA VAL A 150 -18.08 8.31 -5.27
C VAL A 150 -17.68 9.67 -4.70
N GLN A 151 -16.93 9.70 -3.60
CA GLN A 151 -16.46 10.95 -3.00
C GLN A 151 -15.57 11.75 -3.97
N MET A 152 -14.66 11.07 -4.69
CA MET A 152 -13.85 11.73 -5.72
C MET A 152 -14.69 12.30 -6.87
N GLU A 153 -15.78 11.64 -7.24
CA GLU A 153 -16.73 12.14 -8.23
C GLU A 153 -17.47 13.38 -7.72
N GLU A 154 -17.99 13.35 -6.50
CA GLU A 154 -18.66 14.49 -5.86
C GLU A 154 -17.73 15.71 -5.74
N ILE A 155 -16.48 15.51 -5.33
CA ILE A 155 -15.48 16.59 -5.27
C ILE A 155 -15.26 17.18 -6.67
N LYS A 156 -15.08 16.34 -7.70
CA LYS A 156 -14.91 16.82 -9.08
C LYS A 156 -16.13 17.57 -9.61
N MET A 157 -17.33 17.12 -9.24
CA MET A 157 -18.58 17.75 -9.66
C MET A 157 -18.75 19.10 -8.97
N ASN A 158 -18.49 19.18 -7.67
CA ASN A 158 -18.49 20.43 -6.91
C ASN A 158 -17.45 21.43 -7.46
N ASP A 159 -16.26 20.95 -7.82
CA ASP A 159 -15.24 21.79 -8.48
C ASP A 159 -15.72 22.30 -9.84
N ALA A 160 -16.41 21.46 -10.62
CA ALA A 160 -16.96 21.83 -11.92
C ALA A 160 -18.13 22.81 -11.80
N GLU A 161 -19.08 22.57 -10.89
CA GLU A 161 -20.18 23.49 -10.58
C GLU A 161 -19.66 24.82 -10.04
N PHE A 162 -18.65 24.80 -9.16
CA PHE A 162 -17.99 25.99 -8.66
C PHE A 162 -17.33 26.78 -9.80
N ARG A 163 -16.65 26.09 -10.73
CA ARG A 163 -16.08 26.71 -11.94
C ARG A 163 -17.15 27.27 -12.86
N GLU A 164 -18.24 26.56 -13.10
CA GLU A 164 -19.34 27.03 -13.94
C GLU A 164 -20.05 28.24 -13.32
N LYS A 165 -20.24 28.23 -12.00
CA LYS A 165 -20.74 29.37 -11.24
C LYS A 165 -19.80 30.58 -11.36
N LEU A 166 -18.50 30.38 -11.18
CA LEU A 166 -17.48 31.43 -11.39
C LEU A 166 -17.49 32.00 -12.82
N LEU A 167 -17.71 31.15 -13.83
CA LEU A 167 -17.78 31.56 -15.24
C LEU A 167 -19.09 32.32 -15.55
N LYS A 168 -20.22 31.89 -14.96
CA LYS A 168 -21.54 32.56 -15.13
C LYS A 168 -21.62 33.89 -14.40
N GLU A 169 -20.98 33.99 -13.24
CA GLU A 169 -20.87 35.22 -12.45
C GLU A 169 -19.71 36.10 -12.92
N SER A 170 -19.41 36.17 -14.23
CA SER A 170 -18.32 36.99 -14.80
C SER A 170 -18.54 38.51 -14.61
N ILE A 171 -18.46 38.96 -13.38
CA ILE A 171 -17.42 39.85 -12.88
C ILE A 171 -16.89 39.12 -11.64
N ILE A 172 -15.82 38.33 -11.71
CA ILE A 172 -15.07 38.01 -10.48
C ILE A 172 -14.57 39.37 -10.01
N PRO A 173 -15.11 39.97 -8.93
CA PRO A 173 -14.66 41.28 -8.52
C PRO A 173 -13.17 41.14 -8.22
N ASN A 174 -12.33 42.08 -8.66
CA ASN A 174 -10.87 42.03 -8.46
C ASN A 174 -10.51 41.61 -7.01
N TYR A 175 -11.31 42.06 -6.05
CA TYR A 175 -11.26 41.67 -4.64
C TYR A 175 -11.25 40.14 -4.35
N ILE A 176 -12.07 39.33 -5.04
CA ILE A 176 -12.08 37.86 -4.85
C ILE A 176 -10.83 37.22 -5.44
N SER A 177 -10.36 37.70 -6.60
CA SER A 177 -9.09 37.25 -7.20
C SER A 177 -7.92 37.57 -6.27
N ASP A 178 -7.90 38.78 -5.71
CA ASP A 178 -6.88 39.23 -4.76
C ASP A 178 -6.90 38.39 -3.48
N ILE A 179 -8.09 38.02 -2.98
CA ILE A 179 -8.25 37.11 -1.83
C ILE A 179 -7.68 35.72 -2.14
N ILE A 180 -8.05 35.13 -3.28
CA ILE A 180 -7.58 33.80 -3.68
C ILE A 180 -6.06 33.81 -3.79
N GLU A 181 -5.49 34.82 -4.46
CA GLU A 181 -4.04 34.93 -4.63
C GLU A 181 -3.34 35.15 -3.29
N LYS A 182 -3.91 35.97 -2.40
CA LYS A 182 -3.41 36.15 -1.03
C LYS A 182 -3.37 34.85 -0.24
N TYR A 183 -4.47 34.08 -0.21
CA TYR A 183 -4.52 32.83 0.56
C TYR A 183 -3.69 31.71 -0.06
N LYS A 184 -3.61 31.65 -1.39
CA LYS A 184 -2.69 30.76 -2.11
C LYS A 184 -1.24 31.04 -1.75
N ASN A 185 -0.83 32.31 -1.74
CA ASN A 185 0.52 32.71 -1.37
C ASN A 185 0.82 32.42 0.10
N LEU A 186 -0.12 32.72 1.00
CA LEU A 186 -0.02 32.38 2.42
C LEU A 186 0.11 30.87 2.63
N TYR A 187 -0.72 30.06 1.96
CA TYR A 187 -0.66 28.61 2.06
C TYR A 187 0.67 28.04 1.55
N ASN A 188 1.15 28.55 0.41
CA ASN A 188 2.45 28.15 -0.14
C ASN A 188 3.59 28.52 0.81
N GLU A 189 3.57 29.72 1.38
CA GLU A 189 4.57 30.17 2.35
C GLU A 189 4.57 29.27 3.60
N LEU A 190 3.39 28.99 4.17
CA LEU A 190 3.24 28.08 5.31
C LEU A 190 3.79 26.68 5.00
N LEU A 191 3.46 26.13 3.83
CA LEU A 191 3.98 24.82 3.40
C LEU A 191 5.50 24.83 3.27
N GLN A 192 6.10 25.84 2.65
CA GLN A 192 7.55 25.90 2.47
C GLN A 192 8.27 26.09 3.81
N ASN A 193 7.76 26.97 4.67
CA ASN A 193 8.31 27.22 5.99
C ASN A 193 8.24 25.95 6.87
N SER A 194 7.11 25.23 6.83
CA SER A 194 6.99 23.95 7.54
C SER A 194 7.94 22.89 7.01
N LYS A 195 8.07 22.74 5.68
CA LYS A 195 9.03 21.79 5.07
C LYS A 195 10.47 22.10 5.49
N LYS A 196 10.86 23.37 5.44
CA LYS A 196 12.19 23.83 5.85
C LYS A 196 12.45 23.52 7.33
N ARG A 197 11.51 23.86 8.21
CA ARG A 197 11.63 23.62 9.65
C ARG A 197 11.70 22.13 9.98
N ILE A 198 10.91 21.29 9.30
CA ILE A 198 10.98 19.82 9.46
C ILE A 198 12.34 19.30 8.99
N ALA A 199 12.86 19.79 7.86
CA ALA A 199 14.16 19.39 7.34
C ALA A 199 15.29 19.72 8.33
N GLU A 200 15.31 20.94 8.87
CA GLU A 200 16.27 21.39 9.89
C GLU A 200 16.17 20.54 11.17
N ILE A 201 14.96 20.30 11.68
CA ILE A 201 14.74 19.48 12.88
C ILE A 201 15.20 18.04 12.64
N GLY A 202 14.86 17.45 11.49
CA GLY A 202 15.23 16.09 11.14
C GLY A 202 16.73 15.91 10.97
N ALA A 203 17.41 16.87 10.34
CA ALA A 203 18.86 16.85 10.14
C ALA A 203 19.63 16.83 11.47
N ARG A 204 19.10 17.46 12.53
CA ARG A 204 19.69 17.42 13.89
C ARG A 204 19.70 16.03 14.52
N ARG A 205 18.94 15.06 13.99
CA ARG A 205 18.95 13.68 14.49
C ARG A 205 20.16 12.88 13.99
N PHE A 206 20.87 13.38 12.98
CA PHE A 206 22.10 12.77 12.49
C PHE A 206 23.26 13.09 13.45
N PRO A 207 24.18 12.13 13.69
CA PRO A 207 25.35 12.36 14.54
C PRO A 207 26.23 13.51 14.00
N SER A 208 27.08 14.06 14.85
CA SER A 208 28.09 15.06 14.43
C SER A 208 29.12 14.45 13.47
N SER A 209 29.85 15.30 12.74
CA SER A 209 30.77 14.89 11.68
C SER A 209 31.81 13.87 12.16
N GLY A 210 32.20 12.94 11.27
CA GLY A 210 33.27 11.95 11.53
C GLY A 210 32.78 10.53 11.84
N GLN A 211 31.48 10.29 11.98
CA GLN A 211 30.91 8.95 12.07
C GLN A 211 30.10 8.63 10.82
N LYS A 212 30.49 7.57 10.09
CA LYS A 212 29.70 7.04 8.99
C LYS A 212 28.37 6.51 9.52
N PHE A 213 27.28 6.97 8.90
CA PHE A 213 25.93 6.68 9.34
C PHE A 213 25.09 6.11 8.19
N ASN A 214 24.37 5.02 8.42
CA ASN A 214 23.54 4.36 7.40
C ASN A 214 22.07 4.64 7.69
N VAL A 215 21.40 5.37 6.79
CA VAL A 215 19.98 5.72 6.92
C VAL A 215 19.15 4.95 5.93
N MET A 216 18.07 4.34 6.38
CA MET A 216 17.06 3.76 5.49
C MET A 216 15.87 4.70 5.33
N THR A 217 15.32 4.77 4.12
CA THR A 217 14.04 5.42 3.86
C THR A 217 13.18 4.54 2.96
N HIS A 218 11.87 4.73 3.07
CA HIS A 218 10.89 3.94 2.34
C HIS A 218 10.20 4.76 1.24
N CYS A 219 10.25 4.25 0.00
CA CYS A 219 9.58 4.81 -1.17
C CYS A 219 9.88 6.31 -1.43
N HIS A 220 8.85 7.13 -1.67
CA HIS A 220 8.98 8.54 -2.00
C HIS A 220 8.31 9.45 -0.97
N SER A 221 9.12 10.28 -0.32
CA SER A 221 8.64 11.39 0.51
C SER A 221 9.47 12.64 0.27
N SER A 222 8.81 13.75 -0.09
CA SER A 222 9.48 15.03 -0.28
C SER A 222 10.05 15.58 1.02
N LEU A 223 9.42 15.28 2.17
CA LEU A 223 9.89 15.71 3.49
C LEU A 223 11.17 14.96 3.87
N VAL A 224 11.18 13.63 3.74
CA VAL A 224 12.38 12.84 4.04
C VAL A 224 13.53 13.22 3.12
N THR A 225 13.24 13.41 1.82
CA THR A 225 14.26 13.92 0.89
C THR A 225 14.80 15.28 1.34
N GLY A 226 13.95 16.19 1.82
CA GLY A 226 14.37 17.48 2.37
C GLY A 226 15.28 17.34 3.58
N ILE A 227 14.96 16.45 4.53
CA ILE A 227 15.80 16.14 5.70
C ILE A 227 17.18 15.64 5.27
N LEU A 228 17.24 14.70 4.33
CA LEU A 228 18.50 14.13 3.86
C LEU A 228 19.37 15.17 3.14
N LEU A 229 18.78 16.00 2.29
CA LEU A 229 19.49 17.07 1.60
C LEU A 229 20.03 18.11 2.60
N GLU A 230 19.23 18.47 3.61
CA GLU A 230 19.65 19.40 4.65
C GLU A 230 20.77 18.80 5.52
N ALA A 231 20.70 17.51 5.87
CA ALA A 231 21.78 16.81 6.56
C ALA A 231 23.08 16.82 5.73
N LYS A 232 23.00 16.56 4.42
CA LYS A 232 24.17 16.65 3.52
C LYS A 232 24.74 18.06 3.49
N ARG A 233 23.89 19.09 3.44
CA ARG A 233 24.28 20.51 3.47
C ARG A 233 25.02 20.87 4.77
N GLN A 234 24.65 20.25 5.88
CA GLN A 234 25.31 20.40 7.19
C GLN A 234 26.61 19.57 7.33
N GLY A 235 27.09 18.96 6.24
CA GLY A 235 28.34 18.20 6.24
C GLY A 235 28.25 16.83 6.93
N LYS A 236 27.05 16.28 7.09
CA LYS A 236 26.86 14.94 7.67
C LYS A 236 27.34 13.87 6.68
N ASP A 237 28.03 12.85 7.20
CA ASP A 237 28.56 11.73 6.41
C ASP A 237 27.66 10.50 6.55
N PHE A 238 26.87 10.23 5.51
CA PHE A 238 25.92 9.13 5.51
C PHE A 238 25.66 8.60 4.09
N LYS A 239 25.22 7.34 4.03
CA LYS A 239 24.61 6.75 2.84
C LYS A 239 23.15 6.40 3.10
N VAL A 240 22.38 6.32 2.03
CA VAL A 240 20.94 6.08 2.09
C VAL A 240 20.58 4.74 1.48
N ILE A 241 19.93 3.88 2.25
CA ILE A 241 19.27 2.67 1.78
C ILE A 241 17.83 3.05 1.43
N ASN A 242 17.53 3.17 0.14
CA ASN A 242 16.22 3.59 -0.36
C ASN A 242 15.46 2.39 -0.89
N THR A 243 14.23 2.17 -0.40
CA THR A 243 13.41 1.04 -0.84
C THR A 243 12.49 1.42 -2.00
N GLU A 244 12.05 0.43 -2.76
CA GLU A 244 11.06 0.57 -3.81
C GLU A 244 9.83 -0.29 -3.55
N THR A 245 8.64 0.29 -3.77
CA THR A 245 7.37 -0.45 -3.74
C THR A 245 6.79 -0.58 -5.14
N GLN A 246 6.32 -1.78 -5.47
CA GLN A 246 5.59 -2.03 -6.70
C GLN A 246 4.11 -1.59 -6.56
N PRO A 247 3.42 -1.22 -7.66
CA PRO A 247 3.90 -1.16 -9.05
C PRO A 247 4.38 0.24 -9.49
N ARG A 248 4.26 1.28 -8.64
CA ARG A 248 4.46 2.68 -9.09
C ARG A 248 5.93 3.12 -9.17
N LEU A 249 6.86 2.32 -8.65
CA LEU A 249 8.31 2.53 -8.78
C LEU A 249 8.76 3.96 -8.39
N GLN A 250 8.18 4.52 -7.34
CA GLN A 250 8.37 5.92 -6.97
C GLN A 250 9.66 6.15 -6.17
N GLY A 251 10.17 5.13 -5.48
CA GLY A 251 11.46 5.17 -4.79
C GLY A 251 12.61 5.61 -5.70
N ARG A 252 12.57 5.28 -7.00
CA ARG A 252 13.53 5.75 -8.01
C ARG A 252 13.64 7.28 -8.08
N LYS A 253 12.55 8.02 -7.85
CA LYS A 253 12.58 9.49 -7.82
C LYS A 253 13.42 10.00 -6.65
N THR A 254 13.27 9.39 -5.48
CA THR A 254 14.06 9.68 -4.28
C THR A 254 15.53 9.38 -4.55
N ALA A 255 15.84 8.17 -5.04
CA ALA A 255 17.21 7.75 -5.35
C ALA A 255 17.90 8.72 -6.33
N LYS A 256 17.25 9.07 -7.45
CA LYS A 256 17.81 10.02 -8.43
C LYS A 256 18.10 11.39 -7.82
N LYS A 257 17.19 11.90 -6.99
CA LYS A 257 17.36 13.22 -6.35
C LYS A 257 18.52 13.25 -5.35
N LEU A 258 18.71 12.17 -4.59
CA LEU A 258 19.81 12.05 -3.64
C LEU A 258 21.17 11.86 -4.34
N LEU A 259 21.22 11.04 -5.39
CA LEU A 259 22.42 10.86 -6.23
C LEU A 259 22.88 12.18 -6.84
N ASN A 260 21.95 12.98 -7.38
CA ASN A 260 22.25 14.31 -7.92
C ASN A 260 22.81 15.28 -6.87
N ALA A 261 22.61 15.02 -5.58
CA ALA A 261 23.15 15.79 -4.47
C ALA A 261 24.45 15.19 -3.89
N ASN A 262 25.08 14.24 -4.59
CA ASN A 262 26.28 13.52 -4.16
C ASN A 262 26.09 12.81 -2.80
N ILE A 263 24.91 12.21 -2.61
CA ILE A 263 24.62 11.30 -1.50
C ILE A 263 24.67 9.88 -2.07
N GLU A 264 25.45 9.00 -1.45
CA GLU A 264 25.50 7.58 -1.82
C GLU A 264 24.15 6.92 -1.55
N VAL A 265 23.60 6.21 -2.54
CA VAL A 265 22.32 5.52 -2.44
C VAL A 265 22.46 4.05 -2.79
N ILE A 266 21.99 3.19 -1.90
CA ILE A 266 21.77 1.76 -2.14
C ILE A 266 20.27 1.57 -2.35
N HIS A 267 19.87 1.03 -3.49
CA HIS A 267 18.46 0.82 -3.81
C HIS A 267 18.08 -0.65 -3.64
N VAL A 268 17.01 -0.92 -2.89
CA VAL A 268 16.52 -2.27 -2.62
C VAL A 268 15.02 -2.37 -2.84
N VAL A 269 14.51 -3.57 -3.11
CA VAL A 269 13.06 -3.83 -3.09
C VAL A 269 12.55 -3.85 -1.65
N ASP A 270 11.29 -3.46 -1.44
CA ASP A 270 10.60 -3.49 -0.15
C ASP A 270 10.65 -4.87 0.53
N SER A 271 10.48 -5.95 -0.23
CA SER A 271 10.58 -7.34 0.28
C SER A 271 11.96 -7.68 0.87
N ALA A 272 13.01 -6.96 0.47
CA ALA A 272 14.37 -7.14 0.98
C ALA A 272 14.71 -6.22 2.16
N MET A 273 13.77 -5.41 2.66
CA MET A 273 14.03 -4.44 3.74
C MET A 273 14.66 -5.07 4.98
N ARG A 274 14.10 -6.19 5.46
CA ARG A 274 14.62 -6.88 6.65
C ARG A 274 16.06 -7.33 6.46
N TRP A 275 16.38 -7.88 5.29
CA TRP A 275 17.74 -8.27 4.94
C TRP A 275 18.66 -7.05 4.87
N ALA A 276 18.21 -5.98 4.20
CA ALA A 276 18.98 -4.75 4.02
C ALA A 276 19.30 -4.04 5.34
N VAL A 277 18.36 -4.02 6.29
CA VAL A 277 18.60 -3.47 7.65
C VAL A 277 19.78 -4.16 8.32
N ARG A 278 19.82 -5.51 8.27
CA ARG A 278 20.88 -6.31 8.88
C ARG A 278 22.19 -6.21 8.10
N HIS A 279 22.13 -6.41 6.79
CA HIS A 279 23.31 -6.49 5.92
C HIS A 279 24.05 -5.15 5.81
N TYR A 280 23.32 -4.04 5.70
CA TYR A 280 23.92 -2.70 5.62
C TYR A 280 24.03 -2.01 6.98
N GLN A 281 23.75 -2.70 8.09
CA GLN A 281 23.86 -2.16 9.45
C GLN A 281 23.18 -0.78 9.58
N VAL A 282 21.90 -0.72 9.24
CA VAL A 282 21.13 0.54 9.25
C VAL A 282 21.05 1.09 10.67
N ASN A 283 21.44 2.35 10.85
CA ASN A 283 21.45 3.02 12.15
C ASN A 283 20.16 3.80 12.43
N MET A 284 19.47 4.25 11.38
CA MET A 284 18.24 5.04 11.49
C MET A 284 17.31 4.74 10.32
N ILE A 285 16.01 4.69 10.60
CA ILE A 285 14.97 4.60 9.57
C ILE A 285 14.16 5.90 9.62
N ILE A 286 14.02 6.57 8.49
CA ILE A 286 13.21 7.78 8.35
C ILE A 286 12.12 7.53 7.30
N ILE A 287 10.87 7.66 7.74
CA ILE A 287 9.68 7.50 6.89
C ILE A 287 8.86 8.80 6.87
N GLY A 288 8.17 9.02 5.75
CA GLY A 288 7.08 10.00 5.72
C GLY A 288 5.85 9.42 6.42
N ALA A 289 5.03 10.30 7.00
CA ALA A 289 3.70 9.96 7.47
C ALA A 289 2.69 10.78 6.67
N ASP A 290 1.56 10.18 6.28
CA ASP A 290 0.46 10.87 5.62
C ASP A 290 -0.39 11.64 6.63
N SER A 291 -0.57 11.09 7.84
CA SER A 291 -1.25 11.76 8.95
C SER A 291 -0.79 11.22 10.31
N ILE A 292 -0.90 12.04 11.34
CA ILE A 292 -0.66 11.65 12.74
C ILE A 292 -1.88 12.09 13.54
N THR A 293 -2.53 11.16 14.25
CA THR A 293 -3.72 11.45 15.05
C THR A 293 -3.35 12.15 16.37
N SER A 294 -4.35 12.72 17.06
CA SER A 294 -4.18 13.28 18.42
C SER A 294 -3.57 12.26 19.40
N GLU A 295 -3.95 10.99 19.23
CA GLU A 295 -3.46 9.85 20.03
C GLU A 295 -2.05 9.37 19.61
N GLY A 296 -1.41 10.04 18.64
CA GLY A 296 -0.08 9.67 18.15
C GLY A 296 -0.06 8.50 17.18
N THR A 297 -1.22 8.05 16.68
CA THR A 297 -1.27 6.99 15.65
C THR A 297 -0.77 7.55 14.32
N ILE A 298 0.20 6.87 13.71
CA ILE A 298 0.75 7.22 12.41
C ILE A 298 -0.03 6.49 11.32
N ILE A 299 -0.59 7.26 10.39
CA ILE A 299 -1.24 6.77 9.18
C ILE A 299 -0.29 7.05 8.01
N ASN A 300 0.02 6.01 7.25
CA ASN A 300 0.86 6.11 6.06
C ASN A 300 0.34 5.15 4.98
N LYS A 301 0.72 5.39 3.73
CA LYS A 301 0.49 4.47 2.62
C LYS A 301 1.06 3.08 2.96
N ILE A 302 0.35 2.03 2.55
CA ILE A 302 0.78 0.62 2.70
C ILE A 302 2.20 0.44 2.14
N GLY A 303 3.11 -0.07 2.97
CA GLY A 303 4.55 -0.19 2.76
C GLY A 303 5.30 -0.01 4.08
#